data_AF-A0A1X6NJC4-F1
#
_entry.id   AF-A0A1X6NJC4-F1
#
_cell.length_a   1.000
_cell.length_b   1.000
_cell.length_c   1.000
_cell.angle_alpha   90.00
_cell.angle_beta   90.00
_cell.angle_gamma   90.00
#
_symmetry.space_group_name_H-M   'P 1'
#
loop_
_entity.id
_entity.type
_entity.pdbx_description
1 polymer ?
#
loop_
_entity_poly.entity_id
_entity_poly.type
_entity_poly.pdbx_seq_one_letter_code
_entity_poly.pdbx_strand_id
1 'polypeptide(L)'
;MGRGTGGRELALTIHGAVVGLLLLGGVTLIAFGVVDVITARDSVVDLKYTGSSRWNGLLKLGVAAIIVGSVLAAVAVFGCLAVGRGGCSTVFFILFITLQVVLVALLVAVALLAITLATRDAPDGVRTFLSDSWKESVADAEYAVVVCGLEVEFSCRGFYNGQCHGCATADLVSNACTREQRRWCPRCDKQRPAEDFSAKGCFQDTYNDARKYFKPIGIVASVLSAIVVLDMLVVCCV
;
A
#
# COMPACT_ATOMS: atom_id res chain seq x y z
N MET A 1 30.50 -32.16 29.12
CA MET A 1 30.77 -30.85 28.48
C MET A 1 30.29 -30.94 27.03
N GLY A 2 29.15 -30.34 26.69
CA GLY A 2 28.54 -30.46 25.36
C GLY A 2 27.58 -29.32 25.01
N ARG A 3 27.79 -28.13 25.60
CA ARG A 3 26.81 -27.03 25.60
C ARG A 3 27.10 -25.91 24.60
N GLY A 4 28.02 -26.10 23.65
CA GLY A 4 28.50 -25.02 22.77
C GLY A 4 28.00 -25.00 21.32
N THR A 5 27.50 -26.11 20.77
CA THR A 5 27.18 -26.22 19.33
C THR A 5 25.70 -25.97 19.01
N GLY A 6 24.78 -26.46 19.84
CA GLY A 6 23.34 -26.35 19.57
C GLY A 6 22.80 -24.91 19.56
N GLY A 7 23.38 -24.00 20.36
CA GLY A 7 22.96 -22.59 20.38
C GLY A 7 23.31 -21.85 19.08
N ARG A 8 24.49 -22.11 18.52
CA ARG A 8 24.93 -21.51 17.25
C ARG A 8 24.15 -22.06 16.06
N GLU A 9 23.88 -23.36 16.04
CA GLU A 9 23.08 -23.99 14.98
C GLU A 9 21.64 -23.49 14.97
N LEU A 10 21.03 -23.33 16.15
CA LEU A 10 19.70 -22.72 16.28
C LEU A 10 19.69 -21.27 15.79
N ALA A 11 20.68 -20.46 16.19
CA ALA A 11 20.80 -19.07 15.77
C ALA A 11 20.93 -18.93 14.25
N LEU A 12 21.77 -19.74 13.62
CA LEU A 12 21.94 -19.78 12.16
C LEU A 12 20.65 -20.22 11.45
N THR A 13 19.89 -21.14 12.04
CA THR A 13 18.61 -21.61 11.49
C THR A 13 17.55 -20.51 11.54
N ILE A 14 17.43 -19.81 12.67
CA ILE A 14 16.50 -18.68 12.83
C ILE A 14 16.85 -17.58 11.83
N HIS A 15 18.13 -17.21 11.76
CA HIS A 15 18.59 -16.18 10.82
C HIS A 15 18.31 -16.57 9.37
N GLY A 16 18.66 -17.80 8.98
CA GLY A 16 18.38 -18.31 7.64
C GLY A 16 16.89 -18.29 7.30
N ALA A 17 16.01 -18.62 8.25
CA ALA A 17 14.56 -18.55 8.06
C ALA A 17 14.07 -17.11 7.87
N VAL A 18 14.53 -16.17 8.71
CA VAL A 18 14.15 -14.75 8.60
C VAL A 18 14.63 -14.16 7.28
N VAL A 19 15.90 -14.37 6.93
CA VAL A 19 16.48 -13.91 5.65
C VAL A 19 15.78 -14.54 4.46
N GLY A 20 15.45 -15.83 4.52
CA GLY A 20 14.68 -16.52 3.48
C GLY A 20 13.29 -15.91 3.27
N LEU A 21 12.59 -15.57 4.35
CA LEU A 21 11.29 -14.89 4.29
C LEU A 21 11.41 -13.46 3.75
N LEU A 22 12.43 -12.71 4.15
CA LEU A 22 12.69 -11.36 3.62
C LEU A 22 12.97 -11.40 2.12
N LEU A 23 13.74 -12.39 1.65
CA LEU A 23 14.03 -12.56 0.23
C LEU A 23 12.77 -12.93 -0.56
N LEU A 24 12.01 -13.92 -0.08
CA LEU A 24 10.77 -14.36 -0.72
C LEU A 24 9.74 -13.22 -0.78
N GLY A 25 9.55 -12.52 0.34
CA GLY A 25 8.68 -11.35 0.41
C GLY A 25 9.14 -10.21 -0.51
N GLY A 26 10.44 -9.93 -0.53
CA GLY A 26 11.04 -8.91 -1.40
C GLY A 26 10.82 -9.20 -2.88
N VAL A 27 11.14 -10.42 -3.33
CA VAL A 27 10.94 -10.85 -4.72
C VAL A 27 9.47 -10.83 -5.10
N THR A 28 8.57 -11.28 -4.21
CA THR A 28 7.13 -11.28 -4.47
C THR A 28 6.59 -9.85 -4.61
N LEU A 29 7.04 -8.92 -3.76
CA LEU A 29 6.66 -7.50 -3.86
C LEU A 29 7.19 -6.83 -5.12
N ILE A 30 8.43 -7.13 -5.52
CA ILE A 30 8.98 -6.64 -6.80
C ILE A 30 8.12 -7.17 -7.96
N ALA A 31 7.82 -8.48 -7.98
CA ALA A 31 7.01 -9.07 -9.04
C ALA A 31 5.61 -8.44 -9.09
N PHE A 32 4.94 -8.30 -7.94
CA PHE A 32 3.65 -7.62 -7.84
C PHE A 32 3.72 -6.18 -8.34
N GLY A 33 4.72 -5.41 -7.90
CA GLY A 33 4.84 -4.01 -8.29
C GLY A 33 5.21 -3.81 -9.76
N VAL A 34 6.01 -4.72 -10.35
CA VAL A 34 6.30 -4.73 -11.80
C VAL A 34 5.04 -5.05 -12.59
N VAL A 35 4.27 -6.05 -12.16
CA VAL A 35 2.97 -6.35 -12.78
C VAL A 35 2.07 -5.13 -12.69
N ASP A 36 1.88 -4.55 -11.51
CA ASP A 36 1.05 -3.36 -11.29
C ASP A 36 1.47 -2.18 -12.19
N VAL A 37 2.77 -1.88 -12.28
CA VAL A 37 3.28 -0.80 -13.16
C VAL A 37 3.03 -1.08 -14.65
N ILE A 38 3.12 -2.34 -15.09
CA ILE A 38 2.93 -2.73 -16.49
C ILE A 38 1.43 -2.84 -16.83
N THR A 39 0.62 -3.35 -15.91
CA THR A 39 -0.81 -3.59 -16.05
C THR A 39 -1.67 -2.47 -15.48
N ALA A 40 -1.09 -1.30 -15.19
CA ALA A 40 -1.75 -0.08 -14.67
C ALA A 40 -2.89 0.48 -15.57
N ARG A 41 -3.42 -0.33 -16.48
CA ARG A 41 -4.70 -0.14 -17.17
C ARG A 41 -5.88 -0.74 -16.38
N ASP A 42 -5.65 -1.59 -15.36
CA ASP A 42 -6.71 -2.42 -14.76
C ASP A 42 -6.76 -2.44 -13.21
N SER A 43 -6.07 -1.55 -12.47
CA SER A 43 -6.04 -1.61 -10.99
C SER A 43 -7.12 -0.76 -10.30
N VAL A 44 -7.75 -1.33 -9.26
CA VAL A 44 -8.95 -0.80 -8.57
C VAL A 44 -8.70 0.48 -7.74
N VAL A 45 -7.43 0.87 -7.53
CA VAL A 45 -7.05 2.03 -6.70
C VAL A 45 -6.12 2.99 -7.45
N ASP A 46 -6.20 2.99 -8.78
CA ASP A 46 -5.45 3.93 -9.61
C ASP A 46 -6.21 5.25 -9.70
N LEU A 47 -6.03 6.12 -8.70
CA LEU A 47 -6.35 7.53 -8.87
C LEU A 47 -5.22 8.17 -9.68
N LYS A 48 -5.53 8.73 -10.85
CA LYS A 48 -4.56 9.52 -11.63
C LYS A 48 -4.14 10.73 -10.80
N TYR A 49 -2.84 10.85 -10.57
CA TYR A 49 -2.22 12.00 -9.94
C TYR A 49 -0.98 12.42 -10.77
N THR A 50 -0.92 13.69 -11.15
CA THR A 50 0.07 14.41 -11.96
C THR A 50 0.39 15.77 -11.31
N GLY A 51 -0.23 16.08 -10.18
CA GLY A 51 0.08 17.25 -9.35
C GLY A 51 1.57 17.39 -9.05
N SER A 52 2.02 18.64 -8.93
CA SER A 52 3.43 19.06 -8.76
C SER A 52 4.10 18.62 -7.44
N SER A 53 3.46 17.75 -6.65
CA SER A 53 4.03 17.32 -5.38
C SER A 53 5.13 16.26 -5.60
N ARG A 54 6.23 16.40 -4.85
CA ARG A 54 7.46 15.58 -4.96
C ARG A 54 7.25 14.07 -4.70
N TRP A 55 6.02 13.65 -4.41
CA TRP A 55 5.61 12.29 -4.05
C TRP A 55 4.97 11.51 -5.21
N ASN A 56 4.81 12.14 -6.38
CA ASN A 56 4.08 11.64 -7.54
C ASN A 56 4.54 10.25 -8.06
N GLY A 57 5.84 9.96 -7.94
CA GLY A 57 6.41 8.65 -8.33
C GLY A 57 6.37 7.60 -7.22
N LEU A 58 6.41 8.01 -5.95
CA LEU A 58 6.50 7.12 -4.78
C LEU A 58 5.15 6.58 -4.34
N LEU A 59 4.05 7.23 -4.74
CA LEU A 59 2.69 6.89 -4.30
C LEU A 59 1.92 5.98 -5.27
N LYS A 60 2.50 5.64 -6.43
CA LYS A 60 2.00 4.52 -7.24
C LYS A 60 2.27 3.24 -6.46
N LEU A 61 1.22 2.49 -6.14
CA LEU A 61 1.27 1.27 -5.33
C LEU A 61 2.37 0.32 -5.85
N GLY A 62 2.45 0.13 -7.16
CA GLY A 62 3.48 -0.68 -7.80
C GLY A 62 4.90 -0.16 -7.64
N VAL A 63 5.14 1.15 -7.76
CA VAL A 63 6.47 1.73 -7.55
C VAL A 63 6.89 1.60 -6.08
N ALA A 64 5.97 1.85 -5.14
CA ALA A 64 6.21 1.64 -3.72
C ALA A 64 6.56 0.16 -3.43
N ALA A 65 5.81 -0.78 -4.01
CA ALA A 65 6.07 -2.22 -3.87
C ALA A 65 7.44 -2.62 -4.42
N ILE A 66 7.85 -2.08 -5.58
CA ILE A 66 9.18 -2.33 -6.15
C ILE A 66 10.29 -1.82 -5.23
N ILE A 67 10.17 -0.59 -4.71
CA ILE A 67 11.18 0.01 -3.84
C ILE A 67 11.30 -0.78 -2.54
N VAL A 68 10.18 -1.04 -1.86
CA VAL A 68 10.16 -1.81 -0.61
C VAL A 68 10.70 -3.22 -0.85
N GLY A 69 10.23 -3.89 -1.90
CA GLY A 69 10.69 -5.25 -2.22
C GLY A 69 12.18 -5.32 -2.53
N SER A 70 12.74 -4.31 -3.21
CA SER A 70 14.17 -4.21 -3.50
C SER A 70 15.00 -4.04 -2.24
N VAL A 71 14.53 -3.22 -1.28
CA VAL A 71 15.20 -3.06 0.02
C VAL A 71 15.19 -4.37 0.81
N LEU A 72 14.06 -5.09 0.85
CA LEU A 72 13.97 -6.38 1.55
C LEU A 72 14.91 -7.43 0.92
N ALA A 73 14.94 -7.51 -0.41
CA ALA A 73 15.85 -8.41 -1.12
C ALA A 73 17.32 -8.07 -0.86
N ALA A 74 17.67 -6.77 -0.86
CA ALA A 74 19.03 -6.33 -0.54
C ALA A 74 19.42 -6.70 0.90
N VAL A 75 18.57 -6.43 1.89
CA VAL A 75 18.79 -6.81 3.29
C VAL A 75 19.02 -8.32 3.41
N ALA A 76 18.22 -9.12 2.70
CA ALA A 76 18.36 -10.57 2.72
C ALA A 76 19.69 -11.04 2.12
N VAL A 77 20.10 -10.49 0.97
CA VAL A 77 21.40 -10.79 0.35
C VAL A 77 22.55 -10.45 1.29
N PHE A 78 22.51 -9.28 1.93
CA PHE A 78 23.53 -8.90 2.90
C PHE A 78 23.51 -9.78 4.15
N GLY A 79 22.35 -10.24 4.60
CA GLY A 79 22.22 -11.21 5.70
C GLY A 79 22.93 -12.53 5.39
N CYS A 80 22.68 -13.10 4.20
CA CYS A 80 23.40 -14.30 3.74
C CYS A 80 24.92 -14.12 3.74
N LEU A 81 25.41 -12.94 3.33
CA LEU A 81 26.84 -12.65 3.24
C LEU A 81 27.47 -12.30 4.59
N ALA A 82 26.70 -11.75 5.54
CA ALA A 82 27.18 -11.34 6.86
C ALA A 82 27.66 -12.52 7.73
N VAL A 83 27.10 -13.71 7.50
CA VAL A 83 27.41 -14.95 8.24
C VAL A 83 28.54 -15.77 7.57
N GLY A 84 29.11 -15.27 6.47
CA GLY A 84 30.22 -15.91 5.77
C GLY A 84 31.53 -15.96 6.57
N ARG A 85 32.52 -16.70 6.08
CA ARG A 85 33.90 -16.67 6.61
C ARG A 85 34.80 -15.90 5.66
N GLY A 86 35.44 -14.82 6.14
CA GLY A 86 36.43 -14.04 5.38
C GLY A 86 36.58 -12.59 5.84
N GLY A 87 37.62 -11.89 5.38
CA GLY A 87 37.93 -10.51 5.78
C GLY A 87 36.86 -9.48 5.41
N CYS A 88 36.05 -9.73 4.38
CA CYS A 88 34.93 -8.86 4.01
C CYS A 88 33.65 -9.09 4.83
N SER A 89 33.58 -10.17 5.62
CA SER A 89 32.37 -10.52 6.39
C SER A 89 31.99 -9.43 7.39
N THR A 90 32.97 -8.79 8.02
CA THR A 90 32.75 -7.68 8.96
C THR A 90 32.07 -6.48 8.30
N VAL A 91 32.46 -6.16 7.05
CA VAL A 91 31.84 -5.04 6.31
C VAL A 91 30.40 -5.38 5.96
N PHE A 92 30.13 -6.59 5.46
CA PHE A 92 28.76 -7.04 5.18
C PHE A 92 27.90 -7.14 6.43
N PHE A 93 28.48 -7.54 7.56
CA PHE A 93 27.81 -7.53 8.86
C PHE A 93 27.41 -6.11 9.27
N ILE A 94 28.32 -5.13 9.20
CA ILE A 94 28.00 -3.73 9.53
C ILE A 94 26.88 -3.19 8.61
N LEU A 95 26.98 -3.46 7.30
CA LEU A 95 25.96 -3.05 6.33
C LEU A 95 24.60 -3.71 6.63
N PHE A 96 24.60 -5.01 6.91
CA PHE A 96 23.40 -5.76 7.28
C PHE A 96 22.73 -5.18 8.53
N ILE A 97 23.50 -4.98 9.61
CA ILE A 97 22.98 -4.40 10.85
C ILE A 97 22.43 -2.98 10.61
N THR A 98 23.15 -2.16 9.85
CA THR A 98 22.71 -0.80 9.52
C THR A 98 21.39 -0.81 8.75
N LEU A 99 21.27 -1.69 7.75
CA LEU A 99 20.04 -1.87 6.97
C LEU A 99 18.88 -2.41 7.82
N GLN A 100 19.14 -3.33 8.74
CA GLN A 100 18.13 -3.85 9.68
C GLN A 100 17.61 -2.74 10.60
N VAL A 101 18.50 -1.87 11.12
CA VAL A 101 18.08 -0.72 11.94
C VAL A 101 17.18 0.23 11.15
N VAL A 102 17.54 0.54 9.90
CA VAL A 102 16.71 1.36 9.01
C VAL A 102 15.37 0.67 8.74
N LEU A 103 15.36 -0.63 8.46
CA LEU A 103 14.14 -1.40 8.23
C LEU A 103 13.21 -1.41 9.45
N VAL A 104 13.76 -1.59 10.65
CA VAL A 104 13.01 -1.51 11.93
C VAL A 104 12.40 -0.12 12.11
N ALA A 105 13.18 0.94 11.89
CA ALA A 105 12.68 2.31 12.02
C ALA A 105 11.51 2.58 11.05
N LEU A 106 11.62 2.08 9.80
CA LEU A 106 10.54 2.16 8.82
C LEU A 106 9.31 1.35 9.22
N LEU A 107 9.48 0.12 9.70
CA LEU A 107 8.36 -0.73 10.16
C LEU A 107 7.62 -0.12 11.35
N VAL A 108 8.35 0.45 12.31
CA VAL A 108 7.77 1.18 13.44
C VAL A 108 7.01 2.41 12.96
N ALA A 109 7.57 3.19 12.04
CA ALA A 109 6.88 4.35 11.47
C ALA A 109 5.59 3.95 10.75
N VAL A 110 5.62 2.88 9.94
CA VAL A 110 4.44 2.31 9.28
C VAL A 110 3.42 1.83 10.29
N ALA A 111 3.83 1.13 11.35
CA ALA A 111 2.93 0.66 12.40
C ALA A 111 2.22 1.81 13.10
N LEU A 112 2.97 2.85 13.50
CA LEU A 112 2.42 4.04 14.15
C LEU A 112 1.47 4.79 13.22
N LEU A 113 1.84 4.98 11.94
CA LEU A 113 1.00 5.65 10.96
C LEU A 113 -0.30 4.86 10.73
N ALA A 114 -0.21 3.55 10.51
CA ALA A 114 -1.35 2.68 10.25
C ALA A 114 -2.31 2.65 11.45
N ILE A 115 -1.80 2.53 12.68
CA ILE A 115 -2.62 2.58 13.89
C ILE A 115 -3.28 3.96 14.05
N THR A 116 -2.56 5.04 13.75
CA THR A 116 -3.12 6.40 13.82
C THR A 116 -4.26 6.57 12.82
N LEU A 117 -4.08 6.13 11.57
CA LEU A 117 -5.13 6.15 10.55
C LEU A 117 -6.31 5.22 10.90
N ALA A 118 -6.05 4.11 11.58
CA ALA A 118 -7.10 3.18 12.02
C ALA A 118 -7.91 3.71 13.22
N THR A 119 -7.39 4.65 13.99
CA THR A 119 -7.98 5.10 15.28
C THR A 119 -8.47 6.54 15.27
N ARG A 120 -7.96 7.38 14.36
CA ARG A 120 -8.40 8.77 14.19
C ARG A 120 -9.13 8.96 12.88
N ASP A 121 -9.77 10.11 12.71
CA ASP A 121 -10.21 10.59 11.41
C ASP A 121 -9.01 10.90 10.52
N ALA A 122 -9.23 10.89 9.21
CA ALA A 122 -8.17 11.17 8.26
C ALA A 122 -7.53 12.55 8.51
N PRO A 123 -6.19 12.63 8.63
CA PRO A 123 -5.49 13.90 8.70
C PRO A 123 -5.81 14.77 7.48
N ASP A 124 -5.82 16.10 7.65
CA ASP A 124 -6.11 17.04 6.56
C ASP A 124 -5.22 16.85 5.34
N GLY A 125 -3.96 16.46 5.54
CA GLY A 125 -3.03 16.12 4.46
C GLY A 125 -3.48 14.92 3.62
N VAL A 126 -3.97 13.86 4.27
CA VAL A 126 -4.50 12.67 3.58
C VAL A 126 -5.78 13.01 2.83
N ARG A 127 -6.66 13.79 3.47
CA ARG A 127 -7.91 14.25 2.86
C ARG A 127 -7.65 15.14 1.64
N THR A 128 -6.71 16.08 1.74
CA THR A 128 -6.32 16.98 0.64
C THR A 128 -5.71 16.20 -0.51
N PHE A 129 -4.79 15.29 -0.20
CA PHE A 129 -4.19 14.41 -1.20
C PHE A 129 -5.25 13.62 -1.97
N LEU A 130 -6.14 12.92 -1.26
CA LEU A 130 -7.19 12.12 -1.90
C LEU A 130 -8.17 13.01 -2.69
N SER A 131 -8.48 14.21 -2.20
CA SER A 131 -9.30 15.18 -2.93
C SER A 131 -8.66 15.59 -4.26
N ASP A 132 -7.36 15.86 -4.27
CA ASP A 132 -6.64 16.29 -5.47
C ASP A 132 -6.50 15.15 -6.47
N SER A 133 -6.16 13.95 -5.99
CA SER A 133 -6.14 12.73 -6.82
C SER A 133 -7.52 12.42 -7.40
N TRP A 134 -8.59 12.63 -6.63
CA TRP A 134 -9.97 12.46 -7.14
C TRP A 134 -10.28 13.43 -8.28
N LYS A 135 -10.04 14.74 -8.08
CA LYS A 135 -10.30 15.77 -9.10
C LYS A 135 -9.57 15.47 -10.41
N GLU A 136 -8.34 15.01 -10.30
CA GLU A 136 -7.52 14.75 -11.46
C GLU A 136 -7.91 13.47 -12.19
N SER A 137 -8.30 12.43 -11.45
CA SER A 137 -8.84 11.20 -12.04
C SER A 137 -10.14 11.46 -12.79
N VAL A 138 -11.00 12.35 -12.28
CA VAL A 138 -12.24 12.76 -12.96
C VAL A 138 -11.95 13.56 -14.24
N ALA A 139 -10.85 14.32 -14.28
CA ALA A 139 -10.45 15.08 -15.46
C ALA A 139 -9.93 14.19 -16.61
N ASP A 140 -9.60 12.93 -16.34
CA ASP A 140 -9.17 11.95 -17.33
C ASP A 140 -10.30 11.00 -17.72
N ALA A 141 -10.53 10.84 -19.03
CA ALA A 141 -11.64 10.06 -19.54
C ALA A 141 -11.59 8.56 -19.22
N GLU A 142 -10.39 8.01 -19.03
CA GLU A 142 -10.19 6.60 -18.71
C GLU A 142 -10.41 6.35 -17.21
N TYR A 143 -9.85 7.22 -16.36
CA TYR A 143 -9.87 7.06 -14.90
C TYR A 143 -11.20 7.51 -14.27
N ALA A 144 -11.91 8.43 -14.90
CA ALA A 144 -13.21 8.87 -14.42
C ALA A 144 -14.22 7.72 -14.34
N VAL A 145 -14.13 6.71 -15.21
CA VAL A 145 -15.02 5.52 -15.17
C VAL A 145 -14.87 4.77 -13.84
N VAL A 146 -13.62 4.61 -13.37
CA VAL A 146 -13.29 3.91 -12.13
C VAL A 146 -13.73 4.74 -10.93
N VAL A 147 -13.35 6.02 -10.89
CA VAL A 147 -13.61 6.91 -9.75
C VAL A 147 -15.10 7.22 -9.59
N CYS A 148 -15.81 7.46 -10.70
CA CYS A 148 -17.26 7.66 -10.66
C CYS A 148 -18.02 6.35 -10.40
N GLY A 149 -17.40 5.18 -10.63
CA GLY A 149 -17.95 3.90 -10.21
C GLY A 149 -18.10 3.76 -8.68
N LEU A 150 -17.20 4.39 -7.91
CA LEU A 150 -17.25 4.37 -6.44
C LEU A 150 -18.50 5.06 -5.89
N GLU A 151 -19.07 6.04 -6.61
CA GLU A 151 -20.33 6.71 -6.22
C GLU A 151 -21.49 5.72 -6.10
N VAL A 152 -21.53 4.71 -6.96
CA VAL A 152 -22.55 3.65 -6.97
C VAL A 152 -22.32 2.64 -5.85
N GLU A 153 -21.06 2.28 -5.61
CA GLU A 153 -20.68 1.31 -4.58
C GLU A 153 -20.96 1.85 -3.17
N PHE A 154 -20.58 3.09 -2.91
CA PHE A 154 -20.71 3.73 -1.60
C PHE A 154 -21.99 4.57 -1.45
N SER A 155 -22.83 4.65 -2.48
CA SER A 155 -24.09 5.43 -2.47
C SER A 155 -23.86 6.90 -2.06
N CYS A 156 -22.89 7.53 -2.70
CA CYS A 156 -22.37 8.86 -2.39
C CYS A 156 -22.16 9.67 -3.68
N ARG A 157 -21.79 10.96 -3.58
CA ARG A 157 -21.58 11.80 -4.77
C ARG A 157 -20.36 12.70 -4.67
N GLY A 158 -19.43 12.57 -5.61
CA GLY A 158 -18.14 13.25 -5.65
C GLY A 158 -17.30 12.99 -4.41
N PHE A 159 -16.13 13.61 -4.33
CA PHE A 159 -15.32 13.59 -3.11
C PHE A 159 -16.01 14.32 -1.94
N TYR A 160 -16.52 15.54 -2.19
CA TYR A 160 -17.30 16.35 -1.25
C TYR A 160 -18.75 16.50 -1.69
N ASN A 161 -18.96 16.98 -2.93
CA ASN A 161 -20.20 16.87 -3.70
C ASN A 161 -19.89 17.08 -5.19
N GLY A 162 -20.53 16.32 -6.08
CA GLY A 162 -20.75 16.70 -7.48
C GLY A 162 -19.54 16.92 -8.42
N GLN A 163 -18.56 16.02 -8.45
CA GLN A 163 -17.44 16.10 -9.41
C GLN A 163 -17.59 15.18 -10.61
N CYS A 164 -18.25 14.04 -10.46
CA CYS A 164 -18.67 13.19 -11.57
C CYS A 164 -19.91 13.80 -12.24
N HIS A 165 -19.68 14.52 -13.35
CA HIS A 165 -20.76 15.06 -14.18
C HIS A 165 -21.24 13.98 -15.16
N GLY A 166 -22.56 13.90 -15.39
CA GLY A 166 -23.17 13.00 -16.39
C GLY A 166 -23.84 11.75 -15.84
N CYS A 167 -23.52 11.31 -14.62
CA CYS A 167 -24.24 10.23 -13.92
C CYS A 167 -25.35 10.79 -13.02
N ALA A 168 -26.12 11.76 -13.51
CA ALA A 168 -27.28 12.23 -12.80
C ALA A 168 -28.27 11.06 -12.64
N THR A 169 -28.65 10.79 -11.40
CA THR A 169 -29.52 9.67 -11.03
C THR A 169 -30.86 9.67 -11.77
N ALA A 170 -31.39 10.84 -12.12
CA ALA A 170 -32.62 10.96 -12.92
C ALA A 170 -32.49 10.35 -14.34
N ASP A 171 -31.30 10.41 -14.97
CA ASP A 171 -31.04 9.84 -16.30
C ASP A 171 -30.71 8.33 -16.23
N LEU A 172 -30.14 7.89 -15.11
CA LEU A 172 -29.82 6.48 -14.82
C LEU A 172 -31.07 5.65 -14.48
N VAL A 173 -32.08 6.27 -13.85
CA VAL A 173 -33.33 5.59 -13.44
C VAL A 173 -34.25 5.29 -14.63
N SER A 174 -34.09 5.96 -15.77
CA SER A 174 -34.99 5.80 -16.92
C SER A 174 -34.47 4.87 -18.02
N ASN A 175 -33.35 4.14 -17.82
CA ASN A 175 -32.59 3.44 -18.88
C ASN A 175 -32.19 4.39 -20.04
N ALA A 176 -32.21 5.71 -19.82
CA ALA A 176 -32.06 6.72 -20.86
C ALA A 176 -30.66 7.37 -20.87
N CYS A 177 -29.64 6.69 -20.34
CA CYS A 177 -28.26 7.15 -20.49
C CYS A 177 -27.92 7.32 -21.98
N THR A 178 -27.49 8.53 -22.34
CA THR A 178 -26.90 8.81 -23.66
C THR A 178 -25.64 7.97 -23.88
N ARG A 179 -25.24 7.81 -25.15
CA ARG A 179 -24.04 7.05 -25.53
C ARG A 179 -22.77 7.58 -24.88
N GLU A 180 -22.72 8.88 -24.59
CA GLU A 180 -21.63 9.52 -23.86
C GLU A 180 -21.69 9.16 -22.38
N GLN A 181 -22.85 9.28 -21.72
CA GLN A 181 -23.02 8.93 -20.30
C GLN A 181 -22.70 7.46 -20.00
N ARG A 182 -22.96 6.53 -20.92
CA ARG A 182 -22.57 5.12 -20.77
C ARG A 182 -21.06 4.88 -20.64
N ARG A 183 -20.22 5.82 -21.09
CA ARG A 183 -18.78 5.73 -20.88
C ARG A 183 -18.39 6.03 -19.44
N TRP A 184 -19.16 6.86 -18.73
CA TRP A 184 -18.82 7.38 -17.41
C TRP A 184 -19.61 6.74 -16.27
N CYS A 185 -20.70 6.03 -16.59
CA CYS A 185 -21.61 5.43 -15.60
C CYS A 185 -21.68 3.90 -15.73
N PRO A 186 -21.07 3.13 -14.81
CA PRO A 186 -20.93 1.68 -14.94
C PRO A 186 -22.23 0.87 -14.77
N ARG A 187 -23.36 1.49 -14.39
CA ARG A 187 -24.64 0.81 -14.15
C ARG A 187 -25.87 1.59 -14.66
N CYS A 188 -25.87 1.92 -15.95
CA CYS A 188 -27.06 2.46 -16.63
C CYS A 188 -28.24 1.48 -16.75
N ASP A 189 -28.14 0.30 -16.14
CA ASP A 189 -29.09 -0.81 -16.15
C ASP A 189 -29.73 -1.09 -14.77
N LYS A 190 -29.27 -0.43 -13.69
CA LYS A 190 -29.79 -0.66 -12.32
C LYS A 190 -30.37 0.62 -11.74
N GLN A 191 -31.70 0.70 -11.73
CA GLN A 191 -32.46 1.75 -11.07
C GLN A 191 -32.13 1.83 -9.57
N ARG A 192 -31.56 2.95 -9.12
CA ARG A 192 -31.65 3.39 -7.72
C ARG A 192 -32.22 4.79 -7.67
N PRO A 193 -33.18 5.08 -6.78
CA PRO A 193 -33.86 6.37 -6.74
C PRO A 193 -32.88 7.52 -6.51
N ALA A 194 -33.14 8.64 -7.21
CA ALA A 194 -32.29 9.83 -7.21
C ALA A 194 -32.16 10.53 -5.85
N GLU A 195 -33.10 10.25 -4.94
CA GLU A 195 -33.21 10.88 -3.63
C GLU A 195 -32.18 10.34 -2.62
N ASP A 196 -31.56 9.18 -2.87
CA ASP A 196 -30.59 8.56 -1.96
C ASP A 196 -29.16 9.14 -2.04
N PHE A 197 -28.84 9.97 -3.05
CA PHE A 197 -27.45 10.33 -3.41
C PHE A 197 -27.05 11.79 -3.15
N SER A 198 -27.88 12.59 -2.47
CA SER A 198 -27.82 14.05 -2.60
C SER A 198 -27.17 14.83 -1.45
N ALA A 199 -26.70 14.21 -0.37
CA ALA A 199 -26.18 14.96 0.79
C ALA A 199 -24.77 14.59 1.28
N LYS A 200 -24.12 13.55 0.73
CA LYS A 200 -22.88 13.00 1.30
C LYS A 200 -21.80 12.75 0.25
N GLY A 201 -20.61 13.30 0.48
CA GLY A 201 -19.41 13.02 -0.31
C GLY A 201 -18.85 11.62 -0.05
N CYS A 202 -18.23 11.03 -1.06
CA CYS A 202 -17.67 9.67 -1.05
C CYS A 202 -16.46 9.49 -0.14
N PHE A 203 -15.81 10.59 0.27
CA PHE A 203 -14.61 10.52 1.07
C PHE A 203 -14.80 9.73 2.38
N GLN A 204 -15.86 10.02 3.14
CA GLN A 204 -16.00 9.42 4.46
C GLN A 204 -16.20 7.91 4.37
N ASP A 205 -16.97 7.43 3.39
CA ASP A 205 -17.27 6.00 3.24
C ASP A 205 -16.12 5.22 2.63
N THR A 206 -15.46 5.78 1.62
CA THR A 206 -14.23 5.20 1.04
C THR A 206 -13.10 5.15 2.08
N TYR A 207 -12.93 6.21 2.87
CA TYR A 207 -11.95 6.22 3.95
C TYR A 207 -12.31 5.24 5.07
N ASN A 208 -13.57 5.16 5.49
CA ASN A 208 -14.02 4.22 6.52
C ASN A 208 -13.84 2.76 6.08
N ASP A 209 -14.02 2.46 4.80
CA ASP A 209 -13.75 1.12 4.27
C ASP A 209 -12.25 0.81 4.27
N ALA A 210 -11.42 1.73 3.76
CA ALA A 210 -9.96 1.61 3.80
C ALA A 210 -9.42 1.46 5.23
N ARG A 211 -10.05 2.11 6.20
CA ARG A 211 -9.68 2.09 7.62
C ARG A 211 -9.71 0.69 8.23
N LYS A 212 -10.54 -0.21 7.70
CA LYS A 212 -10.61 -1.62 8.14
C LYS A 212 -9.28 -2.35 7.94
N TYR A 213 -8.48 -1.92 6.96
CA TYR A 213 -7.19 -2.54 6.62
C TYR A 213 -6.00 -1.92 7.37
N PHE A 214 -6.10 -0.69 7.87
CA PHE A 214 -4.95 -0.05 8.55
C PHE A 214 -4.60 -0.73 9.88
N LYS A 215 -5.58 -1.21 10.65
CA LYS A 215 -5.32 -1.91 11.92
C LYS A 215 -4.52 -3.21 11.74
N PRO A 216 -4.90 -4.16 10.86
CA PRO A 216 -4.10 -5.35 10.63
C PRO A 216 -2.72 -5.02 10.05
N ILE A 217 -2.60 -4.03 9.16
CA ILE A 217 -1.30 -3.56 8.65
C ILE A 217 -0.39 -3.11 9.80
N GLY A 218 -0.91 -2.31 10.73
CA GLY A 218 -0.12 -1.84 11.87
C GLY A 218 0.32 -2.97 12.81
N ILE A 219 -0.53 -3.97 13.03
CA ILE A 219 -0.18 -5.15 13.84
C ILE A 219 0.92 -5.96 13.14
N VAL A 220 0.76 -6.26 11.85
CA VAL A 220 1.75 -7.03 11.09
C VAL A 220 3.09 -6.31 11.05
N ALA A 221 3.11 -5.01 10.79
CA ALA A 221 4.34 -4.20 10.81
C ALA A 221 5.04 -4.23 12.19
N SER A 222 4.26 -4.19 13.28
CA SER A 222 4.80 -4.29 14.65
C SER A 222 5.42 -5.66 14.93
N VAL A 223 4.74 -6.74 14.53
CA VAL A 223 5.25 -8.12 14.70
C VAL A 223 6.51 -8.34 13.86
N LEU A 224 6.51 -7.90 12.60
CA LEU A 224 7.70 -7.98 11.74
C LEU A 224 8.87 -7.19 12.32
N SER A 225 8.62 -5.99 12.85
CA SER A 225 9.65 -5.21 13.52
C SER A 225 10.28 -5.97 14.69
N ALA A 226 9.47 -6.64 15.51
CA ALA A 226 9.96 -7.44 16.62
C ALA A 226 10.80 -8.65 16.14
N ILE A 227 10.36 -9.34 15.08
CA ILE A 227 11.09 -10.45 14.47
C ILE A 227 12.45 -9.98 13.93
N VAL A 228 12.50 -8.83 13.26
CA VAL A 228 13.76 -8.26 12.74
C VAL A 228 14.72 -7.88 13.86
N VAL A 229 14.21 -7.29 14.96
CA VAL A 229 15.03 -6.99 16.14
C VAL A 229 15.57 -8.27 16.78
N LEU A 230 14.75 -9.32 16.88
CA LEU A 230 15.19 -10.62 17.39
C LEU A 230 16.28 -11.23 16.50
N ASP A 231 16.12 -11.20 15.18
CA ASP A 231 17.15 -11.65 14.23
C ASP A 231 18.46 -10.87 14.41
N MET A 232 18.38 -9.55 14.52
CA MET A 232 19.55 -8.70 14.79
C MET A 232 20.28 -9.11 16.09
N LEU A 233 19.54 -9.36 17.17
CA LEU A 233 20.13 -9.84 18.43
C LEU A 233 20.77 -11.21 18.29
N VAL A 234 20.08 -12.14 17.60
CA VAL A 234 20.58 -13.50 17.35
C VAL A 234 21.90 -13.45 16.58
N VAL A 235 21.96 -12.67 15.50
CA VAL A 235 23.15 -12.52 14.65
C VAL A 235 24.30 -11.84 15.39
N CYS A 236 24.03 -10.85 16.24
CA CYS A 236 25.06 -10.23 17.09
C CYS A 236 25.65 -11.17 18.16
N CYS A 237 24.96 -12.27 18.49
CA CYS A 237 25.41 -13.24 19.49
C CYS A 237 26.12 -14.47 18.90
N VAL A 238 26.21 -14.59 17.56
CA VAL A 238 26.87 -15.68 16.82
C VAL A 238 28.32 -15.34 16.53
#